data_AF-A0A1M3MWV1-F1
#
_entry.id   AF-A0A1M3MWV1-F1
#
_cell.length_a   1.000
_cell.length_b   1.000
_cell.length_c   1.000
_cell.angle_alpha   90.00
_cell.angle_beta   90.00
_cell.angle_gamma   90.00
#
_symmetry.space_group_name_H-M   'P 1'
#
loop_
_entity.id
_entity.type
_entity.pdbx_description
1 polymer ?
#
loop_
_entity_poly.entity_id
_entity_poly.type
_entity_poly.pdbx_seq_one_letter_code
_entity_poly.pdbx_strand_id
1 'polypeptide(L)'
;MDDETKQTYIALWLLKKLDLTPEDGGMELPVSLPAELSPLDETLQQLAVDDLIRINVKTGRYDLTKSGIAYLGRVIDEASDMVDELDDLETEEAIAELRARGLDVFRARFIWGWFDGEFDDMVQWQEQRGIRPVERLWAFYLTGDDFWNELARELDGEQA
;
A
#
# COMPACT_ATOMS: atom_id res chain seq x y z
N MET A 1 -6.19 -4.91 13.39
CA MET A 1 -5.05 -4.01 13.12
C MET A 1 -5.38 -2.63 13.66
N ASP A 2 -4.44 -1.95 14.32
CA ASP A 2 -4.65 -0.56 14.79
C ASP A 2 -4.49 0.46 13.66
N ASP A 3 -4.97 1.68 13.92
CA ASP A 3 -5.02 2.74 12.92
C ASP A 3 -3.63 3.29 12.58
N GLU A 4 -2.67 3.26 13.50
CA GLU A 4 -1.29 3.69 13.26
C GLU A 4 -0.59 2.77 12.24
N THR A 5 -0.80 1.46 12.36
CA THR A 5 -0.30 0.46 11.42
C THR A 5 -0.93 0.64 10.04
N LYS A 6 -2.25 0.85 9.97
CA LYS A 6 -2.93 1.16 8.69
C LYS A 6 -2.37 2.41 8.04
N GLN A 7 -2.21 3.49 8.80
CA GLN A 7 -1.65 4.75 8.30
C GLN A 7 -0.26 4.54 7.69
N THR A 8 0.58 3.70 8.30
CA THR A 8 1.90 3.34 7.75
C THR A 8 1.79 2.65 6.38
N TYR A 9 0.87 1.72 6.22
CA TYR A 9 0.67 1.00 4.94
C TYR A 9 0.03 1.87 3.86
N ILE A 10 -0.93 2.73 4.23
CA ILE A 10 -1.53 3.71 3.32
C ILE A 10 -0.46 4.69 2.84
N ALA A 11 0.41 5.15 3.74
CA ALA A 11 1.55 6.00 3.41
C ALA A 11 2.48 5.32 2.39
N LEU A 12 2.82 4.04 2.56
CA LEU A 12 3.62 3.29 1.58
C LEU A 12 2.93 3.18 0.21
N TRP A 13 1.63 2.90 0.20
CA TRP A 13 0.86 2.86 -1.04
C TRP A 13 0.92 4.21 -1.78
N LEU A 14 0.71 5.33 -1.07
CA LEU A 14 0.79 6.68 -1.62
C LEU A 14 2.17 7.02 -2.16
N LEU A 15 3.23 6.65 -1.45
CA LEU A 15 4.60 6.92 -1.87
C LEU A 15 4.93 6.20 -3.19
N LYS A 16 4.51 4.94 -3.35
CA LYS A 16 4.64 4.22 -4.65
C LYS A 16 3.90 4.97 -5.76
N LYS A 17 2.67 5.38 -5.51
CA LYS A 17 1.88 6.11 -6.52
C LYS A 17 2.51 7.44 -6.93
N LEU A 18 3.19 8.13 -6.01
CA LEU A 18 3.90 9.38 -6.31
C LEU A 18 5.26 9.17 -7.00
N ASP A 19 5.86 7.98 -6.87
CA ASP A 19 7.14 7.65 -7.50
C ASP A 19 6.98 7.30 -8.99
N LEU A 20 5.90 6.61 -9.32
CA LEU A 20 5.63 6.08 -10.65
C LEU A 20 5.05 7.14 -11.60
N THR A 21 5.30 6.96 -12.90
CA THR A 21 4.60 7.74 -13.93
C THR A 21 3.15 7.27 -14.06
N PRO A 22 2.21 8.09 -14.57
CA PRO A 22 0.85 7.64 -14.82
C PRO A 22 0.77 6.40 -15.74
N GLU A 23 1.69 6.28 -16.70
CA GLU A 23 1.78 5.13 -17.60
C GLU A 23 2.17 3.84 -16.87
N ASP A 24 2.95 3.96 -15.80
CA ASP A 24 3.39 2.85 -14.94
C ASP A 24 2.46 2.65 -13.72
N GLY A 25 1.27 3.27 -13.72
CA GLY A 25 0.28 3.12 -12.64
C GLY A 25 0.45 4.08 -11.46
N GLY A 26 1.26 5.12 -11.62
CA GLY A 26 1.39 6.24 -10.70
C GLY A 26 0.20 7.21 -10.73
N MET A 27 0.18 8.13 -9.76
CA MET A 27 -0.89 9.11 -9.60
C MET A 27 -0.33 10.50 -9.29
N GLU A 28 -0.82 11.49 -10.03
CA GLU A 28 -0.55 12.90 -9.73
C GLU A 28 -1.57 13.40 -8.70
N LEU A 29 -1.13 13.65 -7.46
CA LEU A 29 -2.01 14.10 -6.39
C LEU A 29 -1.99 15.63 -6.25
N PRO A 30 -3.11 16.33 -6.53
CA PRO A 30 -3.21 17.76 -6.29
C PRO A 30 -3.25 18.06 -4.78
N VAL A 31 -2.77 19.24 -4.40
CA VAL A 31 -2.85 19.69 -2.98
C VAL A 31 -4.29 19.81 -2.49
N SER A 32 -5.18 20.28 -3.37
CA SER A 32 -6.62 20.24 -3.12
C SER A 32 -7.16 18.95 -3.69
N LEU A 33 -7.32 17.94 -2.84
CA LEU A 33 -7.86 16.66 -3.27
C LEU A 33 -9.33 16.78 -3.70
N PRO A 34 -9.74 16.05 -4.74
CA PRO A 34 -11.15 15.89 -5.06
C PRO A 34 -11.84 15.07 -3.97
N ALA A 35 -13.17 15.16 -3.87
CA ALA A 35 -13.94 14.58 -2.76
C ALA A 35 -13.73 13.06 -2.63
N GLU A 36 -13.55 12.37 -3.77
CA GLU A 36 -13.34 10.93 -3.83
C GLU A 36 -12.00 10.50 -3.21
N LEU A 37 -11.04 11.42 -3.06
CA LEU A 37 -9.72 11.17 -2.47
C LEU A 37 -9.56 11.77 -1.07
N SER A 38 -10.56 12.51 -0.56
CA SER A 38 -10.50 13.16 0.76
C SER A 38 -10.04 12.28 1.94
N PRO A 39 -10.29 10.95 1.98
CA PRO A 39 -9.76 10.13 3.08
C PRO A 39 -8.23 10.09 3.17
N LEU A 40 -7.52 10.47 2.11
CA LEU A 40 -6.06 10.47 2.05
C LEU A 40 -5.44 11.77 2.62
N ASP A 41 -6.27 12.78 2.95
CA ASP A 41 -5.80 14.09 3.42
C ASP A 41 -4.90 13.97 4.66
N GLU A 42 -5.30 13.15 5.64
CA GLU A 42 -4.54 12.97 6.87
C GLU A 42 -3.18 12.31 6.59
N THR A 43 -3.15 11.26 5.78
CA THR A 43 -1.91 10.56 5.44
C THR A 43 -0.96 11.45 4.64
N LEU A 44 -1.47 12.23 3.69
CA LEU A 44 -0.65 13.19 2.92
C LEU A 44 -0.09 14.30 3.81
N GLN A 45 -0.88 14.80 4.77
CA GLN A 45 -0.40 15.78 5.75
C GLN A 45 0.74 15.19 6.59
N GLN A 46 0.57 13.96 7.08
CA GLN A 46 1.59 13.28 7.88
C GLN A 46 2.87 13.02 7.07
N LEU A 47 2.74 12.52 5.84
CA LEU A 47 3.87 12.35 4.91
C LEU A 47 4.64 13.65 4.66
N ALA A 48 3.94 14.79 4.61
CA ALA A 48 4.56 16.09 4.45
C ALA A 48 5.27 16.57 5.74
N VAL A 49 4.68 16.30 6.91
CA VAL A 49 5.29 16.55 8.23
C VAL A 49 6.58 15.74 8.39
N ASP A 50 6.59 14.50 7.93
CA ASP A 50 7.72 13.58 8.00
C ASP A 50 8.80 13.84 6.91
N ASP A 51 8.65 14.91 6.12
CA ASP A 51 9.52 15.28 5.00
C ASP A 51 9.65 14.17 3.94
N LEU A 52 8.64 13.31 3.77
CA LEU A 52 8.64 12.27 2.73
C LEU A 52 8.05 12.79 1.41
N ILE A 53 7.09 13.70 1.49
CA ILE A 53 6.53 14.41 0.33
C ILE A 53 6.60 15.93 0.54
N ARG A 54 6.45 16.69 -0.54
CA ARG A 54 6.39 18.15 -0.50
C ARG A 54 5.43 18.70 -1.53
N ILE A 55 4.95 19.92 -1.29
CA ILE A 55 4.15 20.65 -2.28
C ILE A 55 5.05 21.30 -3.32
N ASN A 56 4.84 20.96 -4.57
CA ASN A 56 5.39 21.69 -5.70
C ASN A 56 4.51 22.88 -6.03
N VAL A 57 4.97 24.07 -5.62
CA VAL A 57 4.21 25.33 -5.78
C VAL A 57 3.93 25.70 -7.24
N LYS A 58 4.69 25.18 -8.21
CA LYS A 58 4.48 25.48 -9.63
C LYS A 58 3.36 24.65 -10.23
N THR A 59 3.25 23.39 -9.83
CA THR A 59 2.27 22.44 -10.37
C THR A 59 1.04 22.30 -9.48
N GLY A 60 1.13 22.72 -8.20
CA GLY A 60 0.04 22.58 -7.23
C GLY A 60 -0.19 21.13 -6.80
N ARG A 61 0.86 20.30 -6.82
CA ARG A 61 0.82 18.85 -6.57
C ARG A 61 1.83 18.43 -5.52
N TYR A 62 1.65 17.23 -4.97
CA TYR A 62 2.65 16.58 -4.12
C TYR A 62 3.72 15.89 -4.97
N ASP A 63 4.98 16.09 -4.60
CA ASP A 63 6.15 15.40 -5.16
C ASP A 63 6.90 14.69 -4.01
N LEU A 64 7.56 13.57 -4.29
CA LEU A 64 8.49 12.95 -3.35
C LEU A 64 9.66 13.89 -3.03
N THR A 65 10.11 13.86 -1.78
CA THR A 65 11.39 14.46 -1.39
C THR A 65 12.53 13.46 -1.60
N LYS A 66 13.77 13.91 -1.36
CA LYS A 66 14.92 12.98 -1.31
C LYS A 66 14.78 11.96 -0.17
N SER A 67 14.20 12.37 0.95
CA SER A 67 13.97 11.47 2.10
C SER A 67 12.89 10.45 1.75
N GLY A 68 11.81 10.88 1.08
CA GLY A 68 10.76 10.01 0.56
C GLY A 68 11.30 8.94 -0.38
N ILE A 69 12.09 9.34 -1.39
CA ILE A 69 12.74 8.41 -2.32
C ILE A 69 13.65 7.43 -1.57
N ALA A 70 14.47 7.92 -0.63
CA ALA A 70 15.37 7.05 0.12
C ALA A 70 14.62 6.08 1.05
N TYR A 71 13.48 6.50 1.62
CA TYR A 71 12.62 5.64 2.43
C TYR A 71 11.95 4.57 1.55
N LEU A 72 11.37 4.97 0.43
CA LEU A 72 10.74 4.07 -0.53
C LEU A 72 11.73 3.02 -1.06
N GLY A 73 12.95 3.45 -1.41
CA GLY A 73 14.00 2.53 -1.86
C GLY A 73 14.33 1.43 -0.85
N ARG A 74 14.40 1.75 0.45
CA ARG A 74 14.64 0.73 1.49
C ARG A 74 13.51 -0.28 1.61
N VAL A 75 12.26 0.16 1.39
CA VAL A 75 11.09 -0.73 1.45
C VAL A 75 11.02 -1.59 0.19
N ILE A 76 11.42 -1.05 -0.96
CA ILE A 76 11.57 -1.82 -2.20
C ILE A 76 12.65 -2.89 -2.03
N ASP A 77 13.80 -2.55 -1.46
CA ASP A 77 14.87 -3.52 -1.18
C ASP A 77 14.36 -4.62 -0.23
N GLU A 78 13.65 -4.25 0.85
CA GLU A 78 12.99 -5.20 1.77
C GLU A 78 12.01 -6.13 1.03
N ALA A 79 11.20 -5.58 0.12
CA ALA A 79 10.24 -6.35 -0.66
C ALA A 79 10.93 -7.31 -1.64
N SER A 80 11.96 -6.83 -2.34
CA SER A 80 12.72 -7.62 -3.32
C SER A 80 13.42 -8.78 -2.64
N ASP A 81 14.13 -8.53 -1.54
CA ASP A 81 14.81 -9.57 -0.76
C ASP A 81 13.79 -10.62 -0.26
N MET A 82 12.61 -10.17 0.17
CA MET A 82 11.56 -11.06 0.64
C MET A 82 10.98 -11.94 -0.48
N VAL A 83 10.73 -11.36 -1.66
CA VAL A 83 10.24 -12.11 -2.82
C VAL A 83 11.28 -13.13 -3.25
N ASP A 84 12.54 -12.73 -3.41
CA ASP A 84 13.64 -13.61 -3.81
C ASP A 84 13.88 -14.78 -2.83
N GLU A 85 13.52 -14.62 -1.56
CA GLU A 85 13.67 -15.67 -0.54
C GLU A 85 12.49 -16.64 -0.46
N LEU A 86 11.29 -16.21 -0.87
CA LEU A 86 10.03 -16.91 -0.57
C LEU A 86 9.26 -17.33 -1.83
N ASP A 87 9.62 -16.84 -3.02
CA ASP A 87 8.93 -17.14 -4.28
C ASP A 87 8.94 -18.63 -4.67
N ASP A 88 9.98 -19.35 -4.24
CA ASP A 88 10.13 -20.80 -4.41
C ASP A 88 9.27 -21.63 -3.44
N LEU A 89 8.65 -21.00 -2.43
CA LEU A 89 7.85 -21.67 -1.40
C LEU A 89 6.36 -21.62 -1.72
N GLU A 90 5.65 -22.69 -1.35
CA GLU A 90 4.19 -22.65 -1.31
C GLU A 90 3.72 -21.69 -0.22
N THR A 91 2.54 -21.07 -0.38
CA THR A 91 2.02 -20.04 0.55
C THR A 91 2.04 -20.46 2.02
N GLU A 92 1.65 -21.70 2.33
CA GLU A 92 1.66 -22.21 3.71
C GLU A 92 3.08 -22.33 4.28
N GLU A 93 4.06 -22.71 3.45
CA GLU A 93 5.47 -22.83 3.82
C GLU A 93 6.09 -21.45 4.03
N ALA A 94 5.80 -20.49 3.14
CA ALA A 94 6.23 -19.09 3.31
C ALA A 94 5.69 -18.48 4.61
N ILE A 95 4.42 -18.69 4.93
CA ILE A 95 3.81 -18.24 6.20
C ILE A 95 4.50 -18.89 7.40
N ALA A 96 4.75 -20.19 7.36
CA ALA A 96 5.42 -20.92 8.43
C ALA A 96 6.86 -20.40 8.66
N GLU A 97 7.60 -20.13 7.58
CA GLU A 97 8.96 -19.60 7.63
C GLU A 97 9.00 -18.19 8.24
N LEU A 98 8.10 -17.29 7.80
CA LEU A 98 7.97 -15.95 8.38
C LEU A 98 7.68 -16.01 9.88
N ARG A 99 6.76 -16.88 10.31
CA ARG A 99 6.44 -17.09 11.74
C ARG A 99 7.63 -17.66 12.51
N ALA A 100 8.38 -18.61 11.94
CA ALA A 100 9.55 -19.21 12.57
C ALA A 100 10.67 -18.19 12.81
N ARG A 101 10.80 -17.19 11.93
CA ARG A 101 11.75 -16.07 12.06
C ARG A 101 11.24 -14.94 12.98
N GLY A 102 10.01 -15.04 13.47
CA GLY A 102 9.38 -13.99 14.29
C GLY A 102 9.06 -12.72 13.49
N LEU A 103 8.90 -12.83 12.18
CA LEU A 103 8.53 -11.73 11.29
C LEU A 103 7.01 -11.54 11.26
N ASP A 104 6.59 -10.30 10.97
CA ASP A 104 5.18 -9.97 10.80
C ASP A 104 4.69 -10.47 9.44
N VAL A 105 3.88 -11.54 9.47
CA VAL A 105 3.28 -12.16 8.29
C VAL A 105 2.37 -11.19 7.54
N PHE A 106 1.65 -10.33 8.26
CA PHE A 106 0.75 -9.37 7.63
C PHE A 106 1.54 -8.33 6.86
N ARG A 107 2.58 -7.77 7.49
CA ARG A 107 3.50 -6.85 6.82
C ARG A 107 4.07 -7.47 5.56
N ALA A 108 4.60 -8.68 5.66
CA ALA A 108 5.20 -9.40 4.54
C ALA A 108 4.21 -9.54 3.37
N ARG A 109 2.99 -9.99 3.66
CA ARG A 109 1.93 -10.13 2.65
C ARG A 109 1.54 -8.80 2.01
N PHE A 110 1.43 -7.75 2.82
CA PHE A 110 1.12 -6.41 2.31
C PHE A 110 2.25 -5.90 1.41
N ILE A 111 3.50 -5.98 1.85
CA ILE A 111 4.66 -5.50 1.08
C ILE A 111 4.79 -6.26 -0.24
N TRP A 112 4.59 -7.58 -0.22
CA TRP A 112 4.59 -8.39 -1.44
C TRP A 112 3.55 -7.92 -2.44
N GLY A 113 2.27 -7.85 -2.03
CA GLY A 113 1.19 -7.43 -2.94
C GLY A 113 1.36 -5.99 -3.42
N TRP A 114 1.87 -5.12 -2.55
CA TRP A 114 2.20 -3.75 -2.91
C TRP A 114 3.34 -3.68 -3.95
N PHE A 115 4.38 -4.50 -3.79
CA PHE A 115 5.54 -4.53 -4.68
C PHE A 115 5.20 -5.11 -6.05
N ASP A 116 4.48 -6.24 -6.08
CA ASP A 116 4.06 -6.93 -7.31
C ASP A 116 2.93 -6.20 -8.07
N GLY A 117 2.36 -5.14 -7.46
CA GLY A 117 1.32 -4.31 -8.08
C GLY A 117 -0.09 -4.88 -7.94
N GLU A 118 -0.28 -5.90 -7.12
CA GLU A 118 -1.58 -6.48 -6.79
C GLU A 118 -2.57 -5.43 -6.25
N PHE A 119 -2.07 -4.46 -5.48
CA PHE A 119 -2.88 -3.38 -4.89
C PHE A 119 -2.93 -2.11 -5.74
N ASP A 120 -2.44 -2.14 -6.98
CA ASP A 120 -2.41 -0.95 -7.83
C ASP A 120 -3.79 -0.53 -8.35
N ASP A 121 -4.69 -1.50 -8.52
CA ASP A 121 -6.12 -1.31 -8.82
C ASP A 121 -6.98 -2.04 -7.79
N MET A 122 -7.44 -1.29 -6.78
CA MET A 122 -8.28 -1.83 -5.69
C MET A 122 -9.66 -2.29 -6.16
N VAL A 123 -10.16 -1.81 -7.29
CA VAL A 123 -11.44 -2.29 -7.85
C VAL A 123 -11.20 -3.66 -8.45
N GLN A 124 -10.15 -3.80 -9.26
CA GLN A 124 -9.77 -5.09 -9.82
C GLN A 124 -9.43 -6.12 -8.73
N TRP A 125 -8.74 -5.70 -7.68
CA TRP A 125 -8.43 -6.53 -6.51
C TRP A 125 -9.68 -7.15 -5.88
N GLN A 126 -10.71 -6.32 -5.64
CA GLN A 126 -12.00 -6.78 -5.11
C GLN A 126 -12.72 -7.73 -6.08
N GLU A 127 -12.68 -7.44 -7.37
CA GLU A 127 -13.34 -8.24 -8.39
C GLU A 127 -12.73 -9.64 -8.52
N GLN A 128 -11.40 -9.75 -8.51
CA GLN A 128 -10.68 -11.02 -8.56
C GLN A 128 -10.97 -11.90 -7.34
N ARG A 129 -11.24 -11.28 -6.19
CA ARG A 129 -11.59 -11.96 -4.93
C ARG A 129 -13.09 -12.18 -4.73
N GLY A 130 -13.93 -11.78 -5.69
CA GLY A 130 -15.37 -11.95 -5.58
C GLY A 130 -16.03 -11.11 -4.48
N ILE A 131 -15.36 -10.07 -3.96
CA ILE A 131 -15.87 -9.20 -2.90
C ILE A 131 -17.10 -8.42 -3.42
N ARG A 132 -18.18 -8.41 -2.63
CA ARG A 132 -19.46 -7.75 -2.99
C ARG A 132 -20.07 -7.04 -1.78
N PRO A 133 -20.58 -5.79 -1.95
CA PRO A 133 -20.49 -4.96 -3.15
C PRO A 133 -19.05 -4.49 -3.42
N VAL A 134 -18.74 -4.19 -4.69
CA VAL A 134 -17.43 -3.61 -5.05
C VAL A 134 -17.46 -2.11 -4.73
N GLU A 135 -16.59 -1.68 -3.83
CA GLU A 135 -16.39 -0.26 -3.53
C GLU A 135 -15.53 0.38 -4.64
N ARG A 136 -16.12 1.34 -5.36
CA ARG A 136 -15.46 2.04 -6.46
C ARG A 136 -14.70 3.28 -5.99
N LEU A 137 -15.09 3.83 -4.84
CA LEU A 137 -14.37 4.88 -4.15
C LEU A 137 -13.19 4.25 -3.39
N TRP A 138 -12.19 3.81 -4.16
CA TRP A 138 -11.06 3.01 -3.66
C TRP A 138 -10.32 3.67 -2.48
N ALA A 139 -10.27 4.99 -2.40
CA ALA A 139 -9.58 5.68 -1.30
C ALA A 139 -10.31 5.43 0.04
N PHE A 140 -11.64 5.36 0.01
CA PHE A 140 -12.45 4.99 1.17
C PHE A 140 -12.27 3.50 1.51
N TYR A 141 -12.12 2.65 0.48
CA TYR A 141 -11.85 1.24 0.68
C TYR A 141 -10.50 0.98 1.35
N LEU A 142 -9.43 1.64 0.88
CA LEU A 142 -8.07 1.52 1.41
C LEU A 142 -7.95 2.09 2.83
N THR A 143 -8.62 3.20 3.12
CA THR A 143 -8.54 3.86 4.44
C THR A 143 -9.54 3.29 5.46
N GLY A 144 -10.61 2.65 4.99
CA GLY A 144 -11.58 1.95 5.83
C GLY A 144 -11.09 0.57 6.29
N ASP A 145 -11.92 -0.14 7.05
CA ASP A 145 -11.56 -1.45 7.62
C ASP A 145 -11.63 -2.59 6.60
N ASP A 146 -12.43 -2.44 5.55
CA ASP A 146 -12.80 -3.55 4.66
C ASP A 146 -11.57 -4.15 3.96
N PHE A 147 -10.71 -3.34 3.35
CA PHE A 147 -9.47 -3.82 2.72
C PHE A 147 -8.61 -4.64 3.69
N TRP A 148 -8.38 -4.11 4.89
CA TRP A 148 -7.52 -4.75 5.89
C TRP A 148 -8.13 -6.04 6.45
N ASN A 149 -9.45 -6.08 6.60
CA ASN A 149 -10.16 -7.27 7.05
C ASN A 149 -10.10 -8.39 6.00
N GLU A 150 -10.26 -8.06 4.72
CA GLU A 150 -10.15 -9.04 3.65
C GLU A 150 -8.71 -9.57 3.51
N LEU A 151 -7.71 -8.70 3.61
CA LEU A 151 -6.30 -9.12 3.63
C LEU A 151 -5.97 -10.00 4.84
N ALA A 152 -6.57 -9.72 6.01
CA ALA A 152 -6.41 -10.56 7.20
C ALA A 152 -7.05 -11.95 7.02
N ARG A 153 -8.26 -12.04 6.43
CA ARG A 153 -8.94 -13.32 6.17
C ARG A 153 -8.13 -14.24 5.27
N GLU A 154 -7.49 -13.67 4.24
CA GLU A 154 -6.59 -14.41 3.35
C GLU A 154 -5.46 -15.09 4.13
N LEU A 155 -4.90 -14.40 5.13
CA LEU A 155 -3.82 -14.93 5.98
C LEU A 155 -4.28 -15.96 7.02
N ASP A 156 -5.54 -15.88 7.44
CA ASP A 156 -6.15 -16.86 8.35
C ASP A 156 -6.62 -18.12 7.62
N GLY A 157 -6.52 -18.17 6.28
CA GLY A 157 -6.94 -19.30 5.46
C GLY A 157 -8.45 -19.38 5.26
N GLU A 158 -9.18 -18.32 5.60
CA GLU A 158 -10.61 -18.19 5.33
C GLU A 158 -10.78 -17.67 3.90
N GLN A 159 -11.15 -18.55 2.96
CA GLN A 159 -11.54 -18.11 1.61
C GLN A 159 -12.83 -17.29 1.69
N ALA A 160 -12.83 -16.11 1.07
CA ALA A 160 -14.02 -15.27 0.87
C ALA A 160 -15.06 -15.93 -0.06
#